data_AF-X1H4Z2-F1
#
_entry.id   AF-X1H4Z2-F1
#
_cell.length_a   1.000
_cell.length_b   1.000
_cell.length_c   1.000
_cell.angle_alpha   90.00
_cell.angle_beta   90.00
_cell.angle_gamma   90.00
#
_symmetry.space_group_name_H-M   'P 1'
#
loop_
_entity.id
_entity.type
_entity.pdbx_description
1 polymer ?
#
loop_
_entity_poly.entity_id
_entity_poly.type
_entity_poly.pdbx_seq_one_letter_code
_entity_poly.pdbx_strand_id
1 'polypeptide(L)'
;PARLNKYQVKDEEAKTTLILAFRRLFKLSHARLLLLESTPGEFLKYIELDENKEIFRSIHEPSKELITYRVDLPKYENPEEKVTRALVQPKIYTAIDIIHEHLFRGAQVLLFTRYLALGSYLNRLLNNLGFPEVKYLSGKTTEDMRRIVLKNFDEGNVNVLIFTPLGGRGLNLEAADVVIHLDITTNIDDMIQRRERARGCIEYVLVLEETSEEGKMKDYQKLIDKDKGEGNEDKDGESEEVKEEGEEE
;
A
#
# COMPACT_ATOMS: atom_id res chain seq x y z
N PRO A 1 -14.69 -40.53 -6.36
CA PRO A 1 -13.81 -39.90 -7.39
C PRO A 1 -14.05 -38.38 -7.51
N ALA A 2 -13.08 -37.57 -7.07
CA ALA A 2 -13.10 -36.11 -7.27
C ALA A 2 -12.54 -35.79 -8.67
N ARG A 3 -13.21 -34.91 -9.42
CA ARG A 3 -12.73 -34.43 -10.74
C ARG A 3 -12.00 -33.10 -10.57
N LEU A 4 -10.72 -33.06 -10.94
CA LEU A 4 -9.95 -31.83 -11.12
C LEU A 4 -9.79 -31.59 -12.61
N ASN A 5 -10.77 -30.89 -13.19
CA ASN A 5 -10.82 -30.53 -14.61
C ASN A 5 -10.68 -31.78 -15.53
N LYS A 6 -9.63 -31.88 -16.36
CA LYS A 6 -9.39 -33.03 -17.27
C LYS A 6 -8.81 -34.28 -16.59
N TYR A 7 -8.40 -34.20 -15.32
CA TYR A 7 -7.78 -35.32 -14.60
C TYR A 7 -8.81 -36.08 -13.76
N GLN A 8 -8.99 -37.36 -14.05
CA GLN A 8 -9.77 -38.30 -13.23
C GLN A 8 -8.84 -39.04 -12.28
N VAL A 9 -9.04 -38.84 -10.98
CA VAL A 9 -8.38 -39.63 -9.94
C VAL A 9 -9.12 -40.95 -9.78
N LYS A 10 -8.50 -42.04 -10.23
CA LYS A 10 -9.16 -43.35 -10.42
C LYS A 10 -9.15 -44.23 -9.17
N ASP A 11 -8.19 -44.04 -8.26
CA ASP A 11 -8.05 -44.82 -7.02
C ASP A 11 -7.88 -43.92 -5.78
N GLU A 12 -8.16 -44.47 -4.58
CA GLU A 12 -8.07 -43.72 -3.31
C GLU A 12 -6.62 -43.40 -2.89
N GLU A 13 -5.64 -44.16 -3.40
CA GLU A 13 -4.21 -43.95 -3.13
C GLU A 13 -3.69 -42.70 -3.85
N ALA A 14 -4.03 -42.53 -5.12
CA ALA A 14 -3.78 -41.37 -5.95
C ALA A 14 -4.49 -40.13 -5.39
N LYS A 15 -5.71 -40.29 -4.86
CA LYS A 15 -6.43 -39.20 -4.18
C LYS A 15 -5.72 -38.75 -2.91
N THR A 16 -5.27 -39.69 -2.09
CA THR A 16 -4.51 -39.40 -0.87
C THR A 16 -3.18 -38.71 -1.21
N THR A 17 -2.48 -39.22 -2.23
CA THR A 17 -1.23 -38.63 -2.74
C THR A 17 -1.45 -37.19 -3.22
N LEU A 18 -2.53 -36.94 -3.95
CA LEU A 18 -2.88 -35.61 -4.45
C LEU A 18 -3.18 -34.63 -3.32
N ILE A 19 -3.94 -35.05 -2.30
CA ILE A 19 -4.23 -34.24 -1.12
C ILE A 19 -2.94 -33.88 -0.39
N LEU A 20 -2.04 -34.85 -0.21
CA LEU A 20 -0.74 -34.61 0.41
C LEU A 20 0.11 -33.64 -0.41
N ALA A 21 0.10 -33.75 -1.74
CA ALA A 21 0.79 -32.84 -2.64
C ALA A 21 0.25 -31.40 -2.54
N PHE A 22 -1.07 -31.21 -2.56
CA PHE A 22 -1.69 -29.90 -2.35
C PHE A 22 -1.37 -29.33 -0.98
N ARG A 23 -1.43 -30.15 0.09
CA ARG A 23 -1.07 -29.72 1.44
C ARG A 23 0.38 -29.20 1.49
N ARG A 24 1.32 -29.90 0.83
CA ARG A 24 2.72 -29.45 0.70
C ARG A 24 2.81 -28.12 -0.07
N LEU A 25 2.08 -27.99 -1.18
CA LEU A 25 2.08 -26.77 -1.99
C LEU A 25 1.55 -25.55 -1.21
N PHE A 26 0.46 -25.71 -0.45
CA PHE A 26 -0.06 -24.63 0.40
C PHE A 26 0.93 -24.22 1.48
N LYS A 27 1.62 -25.20 2.10
CA LYS A 27 2.65 -24.93 3.10
C LYS A 27 3.86 -24.19 2.50
N LEU A 28 4.28 -24.55 1.29
CA LEU A 28 5.32 -23.81 0.55
C LEU A 28 4.89 -22.40 0.14
N SER A 29 3.65 -22.24 -0.31
CA SER A 29 3.07 -20.94 -0.67
C SER A 29 2.99 -20.01 0.55
N HIS A 30 2.56 -20.55 1.70
CA HIS A 30 2.52 -19.80 2.96
C HIS A 30 3.92 -19.44 3.46
N ALA A 31 4.88 -20.38 3.39
CA ALA A 31 6.28 -20.10 3.69
C ALA A 31 6.84 -18.96 2.82
N ARG A 32 6.53 -18.97 1.51
CA ARG A 32 6.87 -17.87 0.60
C ARG A 32 6.20 -16.56 1.00
N LEU A 33 4.93 -16.59 1.39
CA LEU A 33 4.21 -15.41 1.85
C LEU A 33 4.85 -14.82 3.12
N LEU A 34 5.24 -15.66 4.07
CA LEU A 34 5.95 -15.24 5.28
C LEU A 34 7.31 -14.61 4.96
N LEU A 35 8.03 -15.15 3.98
CA LEU A 35 9.29 -14.57 3.51
C LEU A 35 9.10 -13.20 2.85
N LEU A 36 7.99 -12.98 2.16
CA LEU A 36 7.68 -11.74 1.44
C LEU A 36 7.07 -10.66 2.34
N GLU A 37 6.12 -11.04 3.19
CA GLU A 37 5.20 -10.13 3.89
C GLU A 37 5.40 -10.10 5.41
N SER A 38 6.17 -11.04 5.97
CA SER A 38 6.39 -11.17 7.41
C SER A 38 7.88 -11.12 7.79
N THR A 39 8.17 -11.30 9.07
CA THR A 39 9.55 -11.32 9.57
C THR A 39 10.22 -12.68 9.28
N PRO A 40 11.52 -12.72 8.96
CA PRO A 40 12.31 -13.95 8.95
C PRO A 40 12.12 -14.81 10.21
N GLY A 41 11.93 -14.21 11.39
CA GLY A 41 11.60 -14.93 12.62
C GLY A 41 10.27 -15.70 12.54
N GLU A 42 9.22 -15.11 11.96
CA GLU A 42 7.94 -15.80 11.75
C GLU A 42 8.06 -16.92 10.70
N PHE A 43 8.87 -16.73 9.66
CA PHE A 43 9.20 -17.82 8.73
C PHE A 43 9.93 -18.96 9.43
N LEU A 44 10.95 -18.66 10.26
CA LEU A 44 11.71 -19.66 11.00
C LEU A 44 10.80 -20.44 11.97
N LYS A 45 9.95 -19.75 12.74
CA LYS A 45 8.94 -20.40 13.58
C LYS A 45 8.01 -21.29 12.77
N TYR A 46 7.58 -20.84 11.59
CA TYR A 46 6.69 -21.60 10.73
C TYR A 46 7.31 -22.90 10.22
N ILE A 47 8.56 -22.87 9.76
CA ILE A 47 9.25 -24.09 9.29
C ILE A 47 9.60 -25.04 10.44
N GLU A 48 9.74 -24.51 11.67
CA GLU A 48 9.98 -25.28 12.89
C GLU A 48 8.72 -25.89 13.50
N LEU A 49 7.51 -25.61 12.99
CA LEU A 49 6.30 -26.31 13.44
C LEU A 49 6.42 -27.81 13.12
N ASP A 50 6.06 -28.69 14.06
CA ASP A 50 6.20 -30.15 13.90
C ASP A 50 5.55 -30.68 12.61
N GLU A 51 4.43 -30.08 12.21
CA GLU A 51 3.72 -30.43 10.97
C GLU A 51 4.38 -29.96 9.67
N ASN A 52 5.39 -29.09 9.77
CA ASN A 52 6.13 -28.48 8.68
C ASN A 52 7.58 -28.96 8.61
N LYS A 53 8.17 -29.36 9.75
CA LYS A 53 9.57 -29.84 9.86
C LYS A 53 9.96 -30.84 8.79
N GLU A 54 9.08 -31.79 8.46
CA GLU A 54 9.37 -32.81 7.43
C GLU A 54 9.53 -32.20 6.03
N ILE A 55 8.71 -31.19 5.70
CA ILE A 55 8.72 -30.51 4.39
C ILE A 55 9.98 -29.64 4.25
N PHE A 56 10.41 -29.00 5.34
CA PHE A 56 11.55 -28.09 5.36
C PHE A 56 12.83 -28.73 5.91
N ARG A 57 12.88 -30.07 6.05
CA ARG A 57 13.99 -30.79 6.67
C ARG A 57 15.33 -30.62 5.97
N SER A 58 15.31 -30.50 4.64
CA SER A 58 16.51 -30.26 3.81
C SER A 58 16.99 -28.81 3.88
N ILE A 59 16.16 -27.91 4.40
CA ILE A 59 16.44 -26.49 4.51
C ILE A 59 17.09 -26.25 5.89
N HIS A 60 18.07 -27.07 6.28
CA HIS A 60 18.62 -27.12 7.64
C HIS A 60 19.71 -26.06 7.92
N GLU A 61 20.16 -25.33 6.88
CA GLU A 61 21.01 -24.14 7.01
C GLU A 61 20.36 -22.85 6.42
N PRO A 62 19.06 -22.59 6.65
CA PRO A 62 18.39 -21.46 5.99
C PRO A 62 18.80 -20.12 6.58
N SER A 63 19.19 -20.10 7.85
CA SER A 63 19.40 -18.87 8.60
C SER A 63 20.51 -18.01 8.00
N LYS A 64 21.48 -18.58 7.28
CA LYS A 64 22.50 -17.77 6.59
C LYS A 64 22.16 -17.48 5.13
N GLU A 65 21.67 -18.47 4.37
CA GLU A 65 21.43 -18.32 2.93
C GLU A 65 20.04 -17.75 2.57
N LEU A 66 18.96 -18.11 3.25
CA LEU A 66 17.62 -17.55 2.95
C LEU A 66 17.52 -16.05 3.27
N ILE A 67 18.41 -15.57 4.11
CA ILE A 67 18.54 -14.15 4.45
C ILE A 67 19.35 -13.39 3.40
N THR A 68 20.11 -14.13 2.58
CA THR A 68 20.79 -13.62 1.38
C THR A 68 19.98 -13.78 0.10
N TYR A 69 18.98 -14.67 0.06
CA TYR A 69 18.14 -14.90 -1.13
C TYR A 69 16.93 -13.96 -1.27
N ARG A 70 16.81 -12.92 -0.43
CA ARG A 70 16.13 -11.69 -0.85
C ARG A 70 17.11 -10.95 -1.74
N VAL A 71 16.88 -10.98 -3.05
CA VAL A 71 17.69 -10.27 -4.05
C VAL A 71 17.79 -8.76 -3.74
N ASP A 72 16.91 -8.22 -2.88
CA ASP A 72 16.79 -6.78 -2.61
C ASP A 72 17.02 -6.37 -1.13
N LEU A 73 17.62 -7.20 -0.28
CA LEU A 73 17.96 -6.80 1.09
C LEU A 73 19.47 -6.86 1.36
N PRO A 74 20.04 -5.85 2.06
CA PRO A 74 21.45 -5.90 2.47
C PRO A 74 21.70 -7.09 3.39
N LYS A 75 22.83 -7.77 3.21
CA LYS A 75 23.23 -8.92 4.04
C LYS A 75 23.24 -8.53 5.52
N TYR A 76 22.50 -9.26 6.35
CA TYR A 76 22.45 -9.02 7.80
C TYR A 76 23.29 -10.04 8.56
N GLU A 77 24.16 -9.56 9.45
CA GLU A 77 24.75 -10.36 10.52
C GLU A 77 23.75 -10.50 11.69
N ASN A 78 23.69 -11.70 12.29
CA ASN A 78 22.84 -12.13 13.43
C ASN A 78 21.33 -11.82 13.28
N PRO A 79 20.64 -12.52 12.37
CA PRO A 79 19.25 -12.27 11.98
C PRO A 79 18.21 -12.70 13.02
N GLU A 80 18.50 -13.71 13.83
CA GLU A 80 17.68 -14.20 14.94
C GLU A 80 17.53 -13.19 16.10
N GLU A 81 18.53 -12.33 16.32
CA GLU A 81 18.51 -11.30 17.38
C GLU A 81 17.88 -9.98 16.92
N LYS A 82 17.75 -9.81 15.60
CA LYS A 82 17.11 -8.63 15.03
C LYS A 82 15.62 -8.90 14.95
N VAL A 83 14.84 -8.19 15.79
CA VAL A 83 13.43 -7.91 15.50
C VAL A 83 13.41 -7.39 14.09
N THR A 84 13.06 -8.25 13.16
CA THR A 84 13.36 -7.99 11.78
C THR A 84 12.41 -6.87 11.41
N ARG A 85 13.00 -5.71 11.13
CA ARG A 85 12.38 -4.57 10.46
C ARG A 85 11.93 -4.96 9.04
N ALA A 86 11.36 -6.15 8.85
CA ALA A 86 10.95 -6.72 7.57
C ALA A 86 9.80 -5.95 6.92
N LEU A 87 9.34 -4.87 7.56
CA LEU A 87 8.47 -3.86 6.96
C LEU A 87 8.70 -2.46 7.56
N VAL A 88 9.91 -2.12 8.03
CA VAL A 88 10.27 -0.67 8.11
C VAL A 88 10.76 -0.28 6.72
N GLN A 89 9.77 -0.21 5.82
CA GLN A 89 9.89 -0.19 4.38
C GLN A 89 10.69 1.01 3.88
N PRO A 90 11.39 0.91 2.74
CA PRO A 90 11.85 2.06 1.97
C PRO A 90 10.78 3.15 1.85
N LYS A 91 9.52 2.73 1.64
CA LYS A 91 8.34 3.60 1.63
C LYS A 91 8.14 4.43 2.91
N ILE A 92 8.43 3.88 4.09
CA ILE A 92 8.29 4.63 5.35
C ILE A 92 9.38 5.70 5.45
N TYR A 93 10.62 5.39 5.09
CA TYR A 93 11.69 6.38 5.05
C TYR A 93 11.38 7.48 4.04
N THR A 94 11.04 7.10 2.81
CA THR A 94 10.63 8.05 1.76
C THR A 94 9.41 8.87 2.18
N ALA A 95 8.41 8.28 2.83
CA ALA A 95 7.27 9.03 3.34
C ALA A 95 7.67 10.02 4.42
N ILE A 96 8.55 9.64 5.36
CA ILE A 96 9.07 10.55 6.40
C ILE A 96 9.82 11.71 5.77
N ASP A 97 10.67 11.45 4.77
CA ASP A 97 11.43 12.49 4.07
C ASP A 97 10.49 13.47 3.36
N ILE A 98 9.49 12.95 2.63
CA ILE A 98 8.45 13.78 1.96
C ILE A 98 7.66 14.58 3.00
N ILE A 99 7.21 13.96 4.09
CA ILE A 99 6.47 14.66 5.16
C ILE A 99 7.35 15.79 5.72
N HIS A 100 8.61 15.51 6.05
CA HIS A 100 9.50 16.49 6.63
C HIS A 100 9.76 17.67 5.69
N GLU A 101 10.00 17.41 4.40
CA GLU A 101 10.19 18.47 3.40
C GLU A 101 8.98 19.40 3.30
N HIS A 102 7.77 18.82 3.24
CA HIS A 102 6.55 19.60 3.06
C HIS A 102 6.11 20.32 4.34
N LEU A 103 6.27 19.68 5.51
CA LEU A 103 6.02 20.34 6.79
C LEU A 103 6.94 21.54 7.01
N PHE A 104 8.19 21.48 6.55
CA PHE A 104 9.11 22.63 6.61
C PHE A 104 8.57 23.84 5.83
N ARG A 105 7.75 23.60 4.80
CA ARG A 105 7.08 24.64 4.01
C ARG A 105 5.72 25.06 4.59
N GLY A 106 5.32 24.52 5.73
CA GLY A 106 4.05 24.79 6.39
C GLY A 106 2.85 24.02 5.84
N ALA A 107 3.09 22.99 5.02
CA ALA A 107 2.03 22.21 4.39
C ALA A 107 1.33 21.26 5.37
N GLN A 108 0.06 20.93 5.12
CA GLN A 108 -0.66 19.85 5.78
C GLN A 108 -0.58 18.55 4.99
N VAL A 109 -0.15 17.47 5.65
CA VAL A 109 0.10 16.20 5.00
C VAL A 109 -0.93 15.15 5.41
N LEU A 110 -1.58 14.55 4.41
CA LEU A 110 -2.47 13.42 4.55
C LEU A 110 -1.77 12.14 4.08
N LEU A 111 -1.70 11.13 4.94
CA LEU A 111 -1.08 9.86 4.64
C LEU A 111 -2.12 8.74 4.63
N PHE A 112 -2.30 8.08 3.48
CA PHE A 112 -3.21 6.96 3.32
C PHE A 112 -2.49 5.62 3.49
N THR A 113 -3.11 4.74 4.28
CA THR A 113 -2.77 3.31 4.28
C THR A 113 -3.97 2.41 4.54
N ARG A 114 -4.05 1.25 3.87
CA ARG A 114 -5.07 0.22 4.16
C ARG A 114 -4.82 -0.55 5.46
N TYR A 115 -3.59 -0.59 5.95
CA TYR A 115 -3.23 -1.47 7.05
C TYR A 115 -3.36 -0.75 8.39
N LEU A 116 -4.31 -1.18 9.22
CA LEU A 116 -4.55 -0.61 10.56
C LEU A 116 -3.29 -0.67 11.45
N ALA A 117 -2.55 -1.78 11.38
CA ALA A 117 -1.31 -1.95 12.14
C ALA A 117 -0.24 -0.94 11.71
N LEU A 118 -0.10 -0.69 10.40
CA LEU A 118 0.85 0.28 9.87
C LEU A 118 0.45 1.70 10.24
N GLY A 119 -0.83 2.06 10.12
CA GLY A 119 -1.32 3.39 10.52
C GLY A 119 -1.08 3.67 12.01
N SER A 120 -1.37 2.71 12.87
CA SER A 120 -1.09 2.82 14.31
C SER A 120 0.42 2.92 14.61
N TYR A 121 1.24 2.15 13.90
CA TYR A 121 2.68 2.20 14.02
C TYR A 121 3.25 3.56 13.59
N LEU A 122 2.85 4.06 12.42
CA LEU A 122 3.29 5.36 11.90
C LEU A 122 2.91 6.50 12.83
N ASN A 123 1.70 6.47 13.41
CA ASN A 123 1.27 7.46 14.37
C ASN A 123 2.24 7.52 15.55
N ARG A 124 2.59 6.37 16.13
CA ARG A 124 3.57 6.30 17.22
C ARG A 124 4.97 6.74 16.77
N LEU A 125 5.41 6.30 15.60
CA LEU A 125 6.73 6.61 15.05
C LEU A 125 6.91 8.11 14.85
N LEU A 126 6.00 8.76 14.13
CA LEU A 126 6.09 10.19 13.84
C LEU A 126 6.00 11.04 15.11
N ASN A 127 5.12 10.69 16.05
CA ASN A 127 5.08 11.36 17.36
C ASN A 127 6.40 11.20 18.13
N ASN A 128 7.00 10.01 18.13
CA ASN A 128 8.29 9.76 18.79
C ASN A 128 9.46 10.50 18.11
N LEU A 129 9.38 10.74 16.80
CA LEU A 129 10.36 11.52 16.05
C LEU A 129 10.16 13.03 16.21
N GLY A 130 9.12 13.47 16.94
CA GLY A 130 8.87 14.89 17.23
C GLY A 130 8.14 15.64 16.12
N PHE A 131 7.44 14.94 15.21
CA PHE A 131 6.60 15.60 14.22
C PHE A 131 5.44 16.33 14.91
N PRO A 132 5.11 17.56 14.48
CA PRO A 132 4.05 18.35 15.11
C PRO A 132 2.67 17.78 14.80
N GLU A 133 1.78 17.82 15.79
CA GLU A 133 0.35 17.47 15.73
C GLU A 133 -0.01 16.35 14.75
N VAL A 134 0.51 15.15 15.02
CA VAL A 134 0.19 13.93 14.25
C VAL A 134 -1.05 13.25 14.82
N LYS A 135 -2.06 12.99 13.98
CA LYS A 135 -3.28 12.24 14.36
C LYS A 135 -3.51 11.04 13.45
N TYR A 136 -4.23 10.05 13.98
CA TYR A 136 -4.59 8.83 13.27
C TYR A 136 -6.10 8.58 13.31
N LEU A 137 -6.69 8.40 12.12
CA LEU A 137 -8.09 8.03 11.93
C LEU A 137 -8.20 6.64 11.29
N SER A 138 -9.11 5.85 11.84
CA SER A 138 -9.35 4.48 11.39
C SER A 138 -10.81 4.06 11.54
N GLY A 139 -11.07 2.85 11.03
CA GLY A 139 -12.06 1.88 11.52
C GLY A 139 -12.69 2.14 12.86
N LYS A 140 -11.82 2.20 13.83
CA LYS A 140 -12.17 2.05 15.23
C LYS A 140 -12.36 3.41 15.91
N THR A 141 -12.09 4.50 15.21
CA THR A 141 -12.27 5.85 15.74
C THR A 141 -13.75 6.18 15.80
N THR A 142 -14.23 6.59 16.98
CA THR A 142 -15.62 7.02 17.20
C THR A 142 -15.97 8.23 16.34
N GLU A 143 -17.25 8.42 16.04
CA GLU A 143 -17.69 9.53 15.18
C GLU A 143 -17.36 10.91 15.76
N ASP A 144 -17.51 11.09 17.07
CA ASP A 144 -17.19 12.36 17.73
C ASP A 144 -15.69 12.69 17.63
N MET A 145 -14.83 11.72 17.94
CA MET A 145 -13.37 11.89 17.82
C MET A 145 -12.97 12.14 16.37
N ARG A 146 -13.60 11.43 15.42
CA ARG A 146 -13.37 11.64 13.99
C ARG A 146 -13.70 13.08 13.60
N ARG A 147 -14.87 13.59 14.00
CA ARG A 147 -15.30 14.97 13.70
C ARG A 147 -14.32 16.01 14.27
N ILE A 148 -13.87 15.81 15.50
CA ILE A 148 -12.92 16.71 16.16
C ILE A 148 -11.58 16.74 15.42
N VAL A 149 -11.02 15.56 15.10
CA VAL A 149 -9.74 15.48 14.39
C VAL A 149 -9.82 16.08 13.00
N LEU A 150 -10.91 15.82 12.26
CA LEU A 150 -11.11 16.39 10.93
C LEU A 150 -11.25 17.91 10.97
N LYS A 151 -12.05 18.45 11.90
CA LYS A 151 -12.16 19.89 12.10
C LYS A 151 -10.80 20.52 12.41
N ASN A 152 -10.02 19.89 13.29
CA ASN A 152 -8.69 20.39 13.62
C ASN A 152 -7.72 20.29 12.43
N PHE A 153 -7.90 19.29 11.56
CA PHE A 153 -7.15 19.22 10.30
C PHE A 153 -7.56 20.34 9.36
N ASP A 154 -8.85 20.58 9.15
CA ASP A 154 -9.32 21.69 8.30
C ASP A 154 -8.89 23.08 8.81
N GLU A 155 -8.71 23.24 10.12
CA GLU A 155 -8.26 24.49 10.76
C GLU A 155 -6.73 24.66 10.80
N GLY A 156 -5.94 23.71 10.27
CA GLY A 156 -4.48 23.77 10.32
C GLY A 156 -3.84 23.34 11.64
N ASN A 157 -4.65 22.88 12.61
CA ASN A 157 -4.21 22.45 13.93
C ASN A 157 -3.68 21.00 13.97
N VAL A 158 -3.79 20.27 12.86
CA VAL A 158 -3.19 18.93 12.66
C VAL A 158 -2.32 19.00 11.42
N ASN A 159 -1.01 18.79 11.60
CA ASN A 159 -0.05 18.90 10.49
C ASN A 159 0.07 17.60 9.70
N VAL A 160 -0.07 16.45 10.38
CA VAL A 160 -0.02 15.14 9.73
C VAL A 160 -1.24 14.31 10.13
N LEU A 161 -2.06 13.96 9.15
CA LEU A 161 -3.21 13.08 9.33
C LEU A 161 -2.93 11.73 8.68
N ILE A 162 -2.84 10.68 9.48
CA ILE A 162 -2.78 9.30 9.00
C ILE A 162 -4.20 8.77 8.90
N PHE A 163 -4.57 8.27 7.73
CA PHE A 163 -5.93 7.84 7.44
C PHE A 163 -5.96 6.41 6.89
N THR A 164 -6.68 5.53 7.59
CA THR A 164 -7.06 4.21 7.08
C THR A 164 -8.53 4.21 6.68
N PRO A 165 -8.86 4.22 5.37
CA PRO A 165 -10.24 4.27 4.93
C PRO A 165 -11.03 3.08 5.43
N LEU A 166 -12.22 3.37 5.96
CA LEU A 166 -13.31 2.43 6.01
C LEU A 166 -14.15 2.63 4.77
N GLY A 167 -14.67 1.54 4.20
CA GLY A 167 -15.74 1.67 3.22
C GLY A 167 -16.84 2.61 3.74
N GLY A 168 -17.15 3.64 2.97
CA GLY A 168 -18.13 4.67 3.33
C GLY A 168 -17.77 6.06 2.81
N ARG A 169 -18.64 6.60 1.95
CA ARG A 169 -18.55 7.94 1.34
C ARG A 169 -18.65 9.04 2.41
N GLY A 170 -18.11 10.22 2.13
CA GLY A 170 -18.46 11.46 2.85
C GLY A 170 -17.42 12.08 3.79
N LEU A 171 -16.11 11.90 3.56
CA LEU A 171 -15.09 12.68 4.26
C LEU A 171 -14.40 13.58 3.24
N ASN A 172 -14.58 14.89 3.37
CA ASN A 172 -13.83 15.89 2.63
C ASN A 172 -12.50 16.12 3.35
N LEU A 173 -11.37 16.02 2.64
CA LEU A 173 -10.00 16.21 3.13
C LEU A 173 -9.26 17.21 2.22
N GLU A 174 -9.98 18.12 1.58
CA GLU A 174 -9.46 19.19 0.70
C GLU A 174 -8.46 20.14 1.40
N ALA A 175 -8.45 20.19 2.73
CA ALA A 175 -7.45 20.94 3.49
C ALA A 175 -6.02 20.36 3.39
N ALA A 176 -5.85 19.15 2.86
CA ALA A 176 -4.53 18.58 2.64
C ALA A 176 -3.81 19.27 1.48
N ASP A 177 -2.62 19.82 1.73
CA ASP A 177 -1.72 20.32 0.68
C ASP A 177 -0.98 19.17 -0.03
N VAL A 178 -0.72 18.09 0.71
CA VAL A 178 0.04 16.93 0.24
C VAL A 178 -0.64 15.64 0.66
N VAL A 179 -0.73 14.70 -0.28
CA VAL A 179 -1.27 13.37 -0.06
C VAL A 179 -0.23 12.32 -0.38
N ILE A 180 -0.03 11.36 0.52
CA ILE A 180 0.90 10.25 0.34
C ILE A 180 0.14 8.92 0.44
N HIS A 181 0.12 8.14 -0.63
CA HIS A 181 -0.41 6.78 -0.65
C HIS A 181 0.72 5.77 -0.42
N LEU A 182 0.70 5.11 0.75
CA LEU A 182 1.69 4.06 1.05
C LEU A 182 1.40 2.74 0.33
N ASP A 183 0.15 2.50 -0.02
CA ASP A 183 -0.29 1.27 -0.66
C ASP A 183 -1.36 1.53 -1.73
N ILE A 184 -1.19 0.83 -2.85
CA ILE A 184 -2.12 0.84 -3.98
C ILE A 184 -3.22 -0.17 -3.68
N THR A 185 -4.48 0.26 -3.73
CA THR A 185 -5.61 -0.65 -3.55
C THR A 185 -5.72 -1.63 -4.71
N THR A 186 -6.28 -2.81 -4.44
CA THR A 186 -6.61 -3.77 -5.49
C THR A 186 -7.83 -3.33 -6.31
N ASN A 187 -8.68 -2.49 -5.72
CA ASN A 187 -9.81 -1.87 -6.39
C ASN A 187 -9.46 -0.43 -6.78
N ILE A 188 -9.51 -0.14 -8.07
CA ILE A 188 -9.17 1.18 -8.63
C ILE A 188 -10.18 2.25 -8.16
N ASP A 189 -11.45 1.88 -8.00
CA ASP A 189 -12.47 2.82 -7.51
C ASP A 189 -12.14 3.35 -6.11
N ASP A 190 -11.46 2.55 -5.28
CA ASP A 190 -11.01 2.99 -3.96
C ASP A 190 -9.89 4.03 -4.08
N MET A 191 -9.01 3.92 -5.08
CA MET A 191 -7.98 4.93 -5.34
C MET A 191 -8.59 6.24 -5.83
N ILE A 192 -9.54 6.16 -6.78
CA ILE A 192 -10.27 7.33 -7.27
C ILE A 192 -10.96 8.02 -6.11
N GLN A 193 -11.69 7.28 -5.28
CA GLN A 193 -12.35 7.84 -4.10
C GLN A 193 -11.38 8.45 -3.07
N ARG A 194 -10.13 8.01 -2.99
CA ARG A 194 -9.14 8.67 -2.12
C ARG A 194 -8.70 9.99 -2.70
N ARG A 195 -8.37 10.01 -3.99
CA ARG A 195 -7.97 11.21 -4.73
C ARG A 195 -9.08 12.25 -4.73
N GLU A 196 -10.34 11.82 -4.88
CA GLU A 196 -11.50 12.73 -4.83
C GLU A 196 -11.71 13.38 -3.46
N ARG A 197 -11.20 12.79 -2.37
CA ARG A 197 -11.30 13.38 -1.04
C ARG A 197 -10.28 14.48 -0.80
N ALA A 198 -9.22 14.52 -1.58
CA ALA A 198 -8.14 15.50 -1.46
C ALA A 198 -7.75 15.97 -2.87
N ARG A 199 -8.60 16.85 -3.44
CA ARG A 199 -8.38 17.43 -4.77
C ARG A 199 -7.51 18.69 -4.63
N GLY A 200 -6.71 18.99 -5.66
CA GLY A 200 -5.89 20.20 -5.71
C GLY A 200 -4.58 20.14 -4.90
N CYS A 201 -4.26 19.00 -4.30
CA CYS A 201 -3.04 18.76 -3.54
C CYS A 201 -1.93 18.14 -4.38
N ILE A 202 -0.69 18.13 -3.85
CA ILE A 202 0.39 17.33 -4.40
C ILE A 202 0.18 15.86 -4.01
N GLU A 203 0.06 14.98 -5.00
CA GLU A 203 -0.18 13.54 -4.78
C GLU A 203 1.10 12.72 -4.99
N TYR A 204 1.50 11.96 -3.97
CA TYR A 204 2.57 10.96 -4.03
C TYR A 204 1.98 9.56 -3.89
N VAL A 205 2.30 8.68 -4.82
CA VAL A 205 2.01 7.25 -4.70
C VAL A 205 3.32 6.50 -4.58
N LEU A 206 3.56 5.88 -3.42
CA LEU A 206 4.79 5.13 -3.19
C LEU A 206 4.63 3.71 -3.72
N VAL A 207 5.59 3.29 -4.54
CA VAL A 207 5.56 2.03 -5.28
C VAL A 207 6.88 1.31 -5.03
N LEU A 208 6.83 0.02 -4.72
CA LEU A 208 8.04 -0.80 -4.73
C LEU A 208 8.31 -1.30 -6.15
N GLU A 209 9.49 -0.96 -6.68
CA GLU A 209 10.00 -1.48 -7.95
C GLU A 209 10.18 -3.00 -7.88
N GLU A 210 10.07 -3.65 -9.04
CA GLU A 210 10.18 -5.11 -9.20
C GLU A 210 9.14 -5.91 -8.41
N THR A 211 8.04 -5.28 -8.01
CA THR A 211 6.93 -5.94 -7.30
C THR A 211 5.62 -5.90 -8.07
N SER A 212 4.63 -6.66 -7.56
CA SER A 212 3.25 -6.61 -8.07
C SER A 212 2.60 -5.22 -8.03
N GLU A 213 3.19 -4.26 -7.30
CA GLU A 213 2.71 -2.90 -7.23
C GLU A 213 2.90 -2.12 -8.54
N GLU A 214 3.95 -2.39 -9.30
CA GLU A 214 4.19 -1.75 -10.60
C GLU A 214 3.06 -2.05 -11.59
N GLY A 215 2.58 -3.30 -11.60
CA GLY A 215 1.45 -3.72 -12.43
C GLY A 215 0.18 -2.94 -12.08
N LYS A 216 -0.10 -2.79 -10.78
CA LYS A 216 -1.27 -2.04 -10.29
C LYS A 216 -1.16 -0.55 -10.61
N MET A 217 0.05 0.02 -10.55
CA MET A 217 0.27 1.41 -10.95
C MET A 217 0.04 1.65 -12.43
N LYS A 218 0.46 0.72 -13.30
CA LYS A 218 0.22 0.86 -14.74
C LYS A 218 -1.28 0.91 -15.05
N ASP A 219 -2.08 0.14 -14.33
CA ASP A 219 -3.53 0.17 -14.49
C ASP A 219 -4.13 1.48 -13.93
N TYR A 220 -3.67 1.91 -12.76
CA TYR A 220 -4.08 3.19 -12.17
C TYR A 220 -3.74 4.40 -13.06
N GLN A 221 -2.54 4.43 -13.66
CA GLN A 221 -2.08 5.53 -14.51
C GLN A 221 -2.94 5.66 -15.78
N LYS A 222 -3.26 4.54 -16.44
CA LYS A 222 -4.12 4.54 -17.64
C LYS A 222 -5.50 5.15 -17.37
N LEU A 223 -6.02 4.99 -16.16
CA LEU A 223 -7.32 5.53 -15.78
C LEU A 223 -7.27 7.02 -15.48
N ILE A 224 -6.21 7.51 -14.82
CA ILE A 224 -5.97 8.95 -14.67
C ILE A 224 -5.82 9.62 -16.03
N ASP A 225 -5.09 8.98 -16.95
CA ASP A 225 -4.86 9.55 -18.28
C ASP A 225 -6.16 9.61 -19.10
N LYS A 226 -7.07 8.64 -18.90
CA LYS A 226 -8.41 8.65 -19.51
C LYS A 226 -9.30 9.74 -18.92
N ASP A 227 -9.29 9.92 -17.60
CA ASP A 227 -10.04 10.97 -16.90
C ASP A 227 -9.57 12.38 -17.31
N LYS A 228 -8.26 12.55 -17.55
CA LYS A 228 -7.69 13.79 -18.12
C LYS A 228 -8.02 14.00 -19.60
N GLY A 229 -8.21 12.92 -20.36
CA GLY A 229 -8.58 12.96 -21.77
C GLY A 229 -10.04 13.35 -22.01
N GLU A 230 -10.95 13.00 -21.10
CA GLU A 230 -12.37 13.39 -21.17
C GLU A 230 -12.61 14.83 -20.68
N GLY A 231 -11.66 15.44 -19.97
CA GLY A 231 -11.76 16.81 -19.45
C GLY A 231 -11.33 17.93 -20.41
N ASN A 232 -10.95 17.61 -21.66
CA ASN A 232 -10.36 18.58 -22.60
C ASN A 232 -11.14 18.75 -23.92
N GLU A 233 -12.38 18.24 -24.02
CA GLU A 233 -13.23 18.43 -25.22
C GLU A 233 -14.32 19.51 -25.07
N ASP A 234 -14.44 20.19 -23.92
CA ASP A 234 -15.53 21.17 -23.68
C ASP A 234 -15.05 22.61 -23.38
N LYS A 235 -13.87 23.01 -23.86
CA LYS A 235 -13.44 24.43 -23.86
C LYS A 235 -12.53 24.76 -25.03
N ASP A 236 -13.05 24.70 -26.25
CA ASP A 236 -12.55 25.47 -27.38
C ASP A 236 -13.64 25.51 -28.46
N GLY A 237 -14.53 26.50 -28.34
CA GLY A 237 -15.71 26.61 -29.18
C GLY A 237 -16.37 27.98 -29.13
N GLU A 238 -15.59 29.06 -29.02
CA GLU A 238 -16.00 30.40 -29.45
C GLU A 238 -14.74 31.15 -29.92
N SER A 239 -14.25 30.74 -31.09
CA SER A 239 -13.44 31.63 -31.92
C SER A 239 -14.40 32.63 -32.56
N GLU A 240 -14.44 33.86 -32.05
CA GLU A 240 -14.99 35.01 -32.78
C GLU A 240 -14.23 35.13 -34.11
N GLU A 241 -14.89 34.79 -35.22
CA GLU A 241 -14.49 35.21 -36.55
C GLU A 241 -14.69 36.73 -36.65
N VAL A 242 -13.64 37.50 -36.35
CA VAL A 242 -13.54 38.89 -36.81
C VAL A 242 -13.14 38.82 -38.29
N LYS A 243 -14.12 38.94 -39.18
CA LYS A 243 -13.88 39.25 -40.59
C LYS A 243 -13.44 40.72 -40.71
N GLU A 244 -12.15 40.92 -40.93
CA GLU A 244 -11.66 42.11 -41.62
C GLU A 244 -12.14 42.03 -43.08
N GLU A 245 -13.15 42.83 -43.42
CA GLU A 245 -13.37 43.29 -44.80
C GLU A 245 -12.77 44.70 -44.90
N GLY A 246 -11.59 44.78 -45.52
CA GLY A 246 -11.12 45.99 -46.17
C GLY A 246 -11.21 45.78 -47.68
N GLU A 247 -11.97 46.62 -48.39
CA GLU A 247 -11.45 47.60 -49.36
C GLU A 247 -12.56 48.15 -50.30
N GLU A 248 -12.45 49.45 -50.56
CA GLU A 248 -12.85 50.20 -51.77
C GLU A 248 -14.34 50.47 -52.07
N GLU A 249 -14.85 51.67 -51.71
CA GLU A 249 -14.91 52.90 -52.54
C GLU A 249 -15.42 54.12 -51.71
#